data_AF-A0A969HYP0-F1
#
_entry.id   AF-A0A969HYP0-F1
#
_cell.length_a   1.000
_cell.length_b   1.000
_cell.length_c   1.000
_cell.angle_alpha   90.00
_cell.angle_beta   90.00
_cell.angle_gamma   90.00
#
_symmetry.space_group_name_H-M   'P 1'
#
loop_
_entity.id
_entity.type
_entity.pdbx_description
1 polymer ?
#
loop_
_entity_poly.entity_id
_entity_poly.type
_entity_poly.pdbx_seq_one_letter_code
_entity_poly.pdbx_strand_id
1 'polypeptide(L)'
;MVSTGRRELRGDLIADAGAAYLWAEDASTGSLALDFEVVYEQALTADYWLNPGIWTSREEMLEADERFGDFAAFQNGNVYNATSRTTPAGGNDYREGGVLNPQLILADLISIFHPDLLPDHELFYFERVQ
;
A
#
# COMPACT_ATOMS: atom_id res chain seq x y z
N MET A 1 -0.75 -2.19 8.60
CA MET A 1 -0.87 -1.87 7.16
C MET A 1 -0.92 -3.15 6.31
N VAL A 2 -1.81 -3.21 5.32
CA VAL A 2 -1.92 -4.31 4.33
C VAL A 2 -1.03 -4.03 3.13
N SER A 3 -0.10 -4.93 2.77
CA SER A 3 0.61 -4.92 1.48
C SER A 3 0.95 -6.35 1.04
N THR A 4 0.75 -6.67 -0.23
CA THR A 4 0.98 -8.01 -0.83
C THR A 4 2.37 -8.15 -1.48
N GLY A 5 3.30 -7.25 -1.13
CA GLY A 5 4.57 -7.08 -1.83
C GLY A 5 5.82 -7.56 -1.07
N ARG A 6 6.87 -7.95 -1.83
CA ARG A 6 8.23 -8.33 -1.39
C ARG A 6 8.69 -7.72 -0.05
N ARG A 7 8.84 -8.57 0.97
CA ARG A 7 9.23 -8.26 2.37
C ARG A 7 10.49 -7.41 2.51
N GLU A 8 11.58 -7.79 1.83
CA GLU A 8 12.93 -7.25 2.11
C GLU A 8 13.12 -5.76 1.74
N LEU A 9 12.34 -5.22 0.79
CA LEU A 9 12.46 -3.80 0.44
C LEU A 9 11.28 -2.99 0.97
N ARG A 10 10.06 -3.55 0.95
CA ARG A 10 8.86 -2.81 1.33
C ARG A 10 8.64 -2.84 2.85
N GLY A 11 8.81 -4.00 3.49
CA GLY A 11 8.59 -4.16 4.93
C GLY A 11 9.50 -3.25 5.76
N ASP A 12 10.79 -3.22 5.41
CA ASP A 12 11.77 -2.34 6.07
C ASP A 12 11.44 -0.86 5.85
N LEU A 13 11.05 -0.46 4.63
CA LEU A 13 10.62 0.92 4.36
C LEU A 13 9.35 1.33 5.11
N ILE A 14 8.42 0.40 5.35
CA ILE A 14 7.21 0.64 6.16
C ILE A 14 7.59 0.85 7.63
N ALA A 15 8.50 0.02 8.15
CA ALA A 15 9.01 0.16 9.51
C ALA A 15 9.83 1.46 9.69
N ASP A 16 10.69 1.78 8.72
CA ASP A 16 11.47 3.02 8.68
C ASP A 16 10.58 4.26 8.59
N ALA A 17 9.41 4.15 7.94
CA ALA A 17 8.39 5.20 7.91
C ALA A 17 7.59 5.31 9.22
N GLY A 18 7.86 4.48 10.23
CA GLY A 18 7.21 4.53 11.54
C GLY A 18 5.91 3.73 11.64
N ALA A 19 5.59 2.88 10.66
CA ALA A 19 4.35 2.09 10.64
C ALA A 19 4.58 0.59 10.91
N ALA A 20 3.55 -0.06 11.43
CA ALA A 20 3.56 -1.51 11.65
C ALA A 20 3.02 -2.27 10.43
N TYR A 21 3.82 -3.22 9.94
CA TYR A 21 3.41 -4.18 8.92
C TYR A 21 2.79 -5.42 9.56
N LEU A 22 1.60 -5.83 9.10
CA LEU A 22 0.83 -6.91 9.74
C LEU A 22 1.53 -8.28 9.67
N TRP A 23 2.35 -8.50 8.64
CA TRP A 23 3.05 -9.76 8.39
C TRP A 23 4.55 -9.66 8.65
N ALA A 24 4.99 -8.78 9.55
CA ALA A 24 6.41 -8.57 9.86
C ALA A 24 7.12 -9.84 10.38
N GLU A 25 6.38 -10.73 11.07
CA GLU A 25 6.89 -11.98 11.64
C GLU A 25 6.92 -13.16 10.65
N ASP A 26 6.33 -13.01 9.45
CA ASP A 26 6.35 -14.07 8.44
C ASP A 26 7.74 -14.15 7.77
N ALA A 27 8.36 -15.33 7.82
CA ALA A 27 9.73 -15.55 7.34
C ALA A 27 9.85 -15.78 5.82
N SER A 28 8.75 -15.78 5.07
CA SER A 28 8.79 -16.02 3.63
C SER A 28 9.34 -14.80 2.86
N THR A 29 10.09 -15.10 1.80
CA THR A 29 10.70 -14.10 0.91
C THR A 29 9.88 -13.97 -0.36
N GLY A 30 9.45 -12.76 -0.72
CA GLY A 30 8.68 -12.49 -1.94
C GLY A 30 7.29 -11.93 -1.66
N SER A 31 6.39 -12.04 -2.63
CA SER A 31 4.97 -11.70 -2.44
C SER A 31 4.28 -12.79 -1.64
N LEU A 32 3.58 -12.39 -0.58
CA LEU A 32 2.73 -13.27 0.18
C LEU A 32 1.44 -13.52 -0.60
N ALA A 33 1.22 -14.76 -1.02
CA ALA A 33 -0.08 -15.21 -1.50
C ALA A 33 -0.89 -15.68 -0.28
N LEU A 34 -1.58 -14.73 0.36
CA LEU A 34 -2.47 -15.02 1.49
C LEU A 34 -3.88 -15.28 0.98
N ASP A 35 -4.56 -16.25 1.58
CA ASP A 35 -5.98 -16.45 1.38
C ASP A 35 -6.76 -15.22 1.88
N PHE A 36 -7.85 -14.88 1.20
CA PHE A 36 -8.68 -13.74 1.55
C PHE A 36 -9.09 -13.76 3.02
N GLU A 37 -9.50 -14.92 3.55
CA GLU A 37 -9.97 -15.05 4.93
C GLU A 37 -8.88 -14.69 5.95
N VAL A 38 -7.61 -15.02 5.66
CA VAL A 38 -6.47 -14.66 6.53
C VAL A 38 -6.24 -13.14 6.53
N VAL A 39 -6.33 -12.51 5.35
CA VAL A 39 -6.21 -11.06 5.24
C VAL A 39 -7.39 -10.37 5.92
N TYR A 40 -8.61 -10.87 5.71
CA TYR A 40 -9.82 -10.33 6.29
C TYR A 40 -9.74 -10.38 7.82
N GLU A 41 -9.43 -11.52 8.42
CA GLU A 41 -9.32 -11.64 9.88
C GLU A 41 -8.27 -10.71 10.50
N GLN A 42 -7.09 -10.61 9.90
CA GLN A 42 -5.96 -9.87 10.49
C GLN A 42 -5.95 -8.38 10.16
N ALA A 43 -6.55 -7.97 9.05
CA ALA A 43 -6.42 -6.61 8.53
C ALA A 43 -7.69 -5.76 8.60
N LEU A 44 -8.81 -6.30 9.08
CA LEU A 44 -10.05 -5.53 9.29
C LEU A 44 -9.82 -4.20 10.02
N THR A 45 -8.94 -4.17 11.02
CA THR A 45 -8.63 -2.98 11.82
C THR A 45 -7.40 -2.22 11.35
N ALA A 46 -6.83 -2.55 10.18
CA ALA A 46 -5.64 -1.86 9.69
C ALA A 46 -5.97 -0.43 9.25
N ASP A 47 -5.15 0.54 9.68
CA ASP A 47 -5.38 1.95 9.36
C ASP A 47 -5.11 2.31 7.89
N TYR A 48 -4.26 1.52 7.22
CA TYR A 48 -3.79 1.75 5.86
C TYR A 48 -3.73 0.48 5.03
N TRP A 49 -4.09 0.60 3.75
CA TRP A 49 -3.99 -0.45 2.75
C TRP A 49 -3.18 0.06 1.55
N LEU A 50 -2.01 -0.54 1.32
CA LEU A 50 -1.13 -0.22 0.19
C LEU A 50 -1.17 -1.31 -0.90
N ASN A 51 -1.20 -0.86 -2.15
CA ASN A 51 -1.21 -1.69 -3.36
C ASN A 51 -2.34 -2.73 -3.33
N PRO A 52 -3.62 -2.31 -3.27
CA PRO A 52 -4.74 -3.23 -3.20
C PRO A 52 -4.88 -4.08 -4.46
N GLY A 53 -4.31 -3.66 -5.60
CA GLY A 53 -4.33 -4.44 -6.82
C GLY A 53 -4.42 -3.52 -8.03
N ILE A 54 -5.35 -3.83 -8.94
CA ILE A 54 -5.57 -3.07 -10.16
C ILE A 54 -6.59 -1.93 -9.99
N TRP A 55 -7.26 -1.85 -8.84
CA TRP A 55 -8.35 -0.91 -8.63
C TRP A 55 -7.87 0.53 -8.55
N THR A 56 -8.64 1.40 -9.18
CA THR A 56 -8.38 2.85 -9.22
C THR A 56 -9.43 3.66 -8.47
N SER A 57 -10.59 3.06 -8.19
CA SER A 57 -11.57 3.61 -7.25
C SER A 57 -12.08 2.58 -6.23
N ARG A 58 -12.62 3.10 -5.13
CA ARG A 58 -13.23 2.33 -4.05
C ARG A 58 -14.58 1.73 -4.47
N GLU A 59 -15.28 2.35 -5.41
CA GLU A 59 -16.47 1.75 -6.01
C GLU A 59 -16.12 0.47 -6.78
N GLU A 60 -15.05 0.49 -7.60
CA GLU A 60 -14.57 -0.71 -8.31
C GLU A 60 -14.17 -1.83 -7.34
N MET A 61 -13.63 -1.47 -6.17
CA MET A 61 -13.34 -2.43 -5.12
C MET A 61 -14.64 -3.05 -4.59
N LEU A 62 -15.63 -2.26 -4.21
CA LEU A 62 -16.92 -2.78 -3.70
C LEU A 62 -17.69 -3.61 -4.73
N GLU A 63 -17.60 -3.25 -6.02
CA GLU A 63 -18.16 -4.05 -7.10
C GLU A 63 -17.47 -5.41 -7.25
N ALA A 64 -16.17 -5.48 -6.95
CA ALA A 64 -15.42 -6.72 -6.96
C ALA A 64 -15.75 -7.61 -5.75
N ASP A 65 -15.84 -7.02 -4.55
CA ASP A 65 -16.26 -7.70 -3.31
C ASP A 65 -16.76 -6.69 -2.27
N GLU A 66 -18.02 -6.82 -1.84
CA GLU A 66 -18.63 -5.92 -0.85
C GLU A 66 -17.89 -5.93 0.50
N ARG A 67 -17.22 -7.03 0.83
CA ARG A 67 -16.46 -7.19 2.08
C ARG A 67 -15.26 -6.27 2.17
N PHE A 68 -14.79 -5.69 1.06
CA PHE A 68 -13.77 -4.64 1.12
C PHE A 68 -14.26 -3.39 1.87
N GLY A 69 -15.57 -3.18 1.95
CA GLY A 69 -16.19 -2.12 2.76
C GLY A 69 -16.01 -2.28 4.27
N ASP A 70 -15.64 -3.47 4.74
CA ASP A 70 -15.50 -3.76 6.17
C ASP A 70 -14.15 -3.29 6.75
N PHE A 71 -13.15 -3.05 5.89
CA PHE A 71 -11.81 -2.67 6.32
C PHE A 71 -11.77 -1.21 6.79
N ALA A 72 -11.18 -0.96 7.95
CA ALA A 72 -11.01 0.39 8.50
C ALA A 72 -10.25 1.31 7.53
N ALA A 73 -9.20 0.82 6.87
CA ALA A 73 -8.49 1.55 5.82
C ALA A 73 -9.42 1.99 4.68
N PHE A 74 -10.34 1.13 4.23
CA PHE A 74 -11.30 1.46 3.17
C PHE A 74 -12.29 2.54 3.62
N GLN A 75 -12.87 2.37 4.80
CA GLN A 75 -13.84 3.29 5.39
C GLN A 75 -13.25 4.69 5.61
N ASN A 76 -11.99 4.76 6.04
CA ASN A 76 -11.26 6.01 6.24
C ASN A 76 -10.67 6.58 4.93
N GLY A 77 -10.78 5.85 3.82
CA GLY A 77 -10.20 6.20 2.52
C GLY A 77 -8.68 6.06 2.46
N ASN A 78 -8.05 5.41 3.43
CA ASN A 78 -6.61 5.22 3.51
C ASN A 78 -6.12 4.04 2.65
N VAL A 79 -6.59 4.01 1.41
CA VAL A 79 -6.22 3.02 0.39
C VAL A 79 -5.35 3.72 -0.64
N TYR A 80 -4.16 3.20 -0.87
CA TYR A 80 -3.16 3.80 -1.76
C TYR A 80 -2.58 2.78 -2.71
N ASN A 81 -2.31 3.18 -3.94
CA ASN A 81 -1.72 2.33 -4.96
C ASN A 81 -0.45 2.97 -5.53
N ALA A 82 0.58 2.17 -5.80
CA ALA A 82 1.83 2.66 -6.39
C ALA A 82 1.73 2.73 -7.92
N THR A 83 0.71 3.43 -8.41
CA THR A 83 0.34 3.50 -9.83
C THR A 83 0.43 4.91 -10.43
N SER A 84 0.73 5.94 -9.63
CA SER A 84 0.87 7.35 -10.04
C SER A 84 1.77 7.55 -11.27
N ARG A 85 2.77 6.67 -11.44
CA ARG A 85 3.74 6.69 -12.55
C ARG A 85 3.63 5.45 -13.45
N THR A 86 2.41 5.04 -13.75
CA THR A 86 2.11 3.96 -14.70
C THR A 86 1.76 4.53 -16.08
N THR A 87 2.41 4.00 -17.11
CA THR A 87 2.13 4.36 -18.50
C THR A 87 0.89 3.63 -19.02
N PRO A 88 0.21 4.14 -20.07
CA PRO A 88 -0.92 3.42 -20.70
C PRO A 88 -0.56 2.03 -21.23
N ALA A 89 0.72 1.77 -21.52
CA ALA A 89 1.21 0.46 -21.95
C ALA A 89 1.52 -0.51 -20.78
N GLY A 90 1.28 -0.09 -19.53
CA GLY A 90 1.48 -0.90 -18.33
C GLY A 90 2.86 -0.84 -17.68
N GLY A 91 3.79 -0.05 -18.23
CA GLY A 91 5.09 0.20 -17.59
C GLY A 91 4.92 1.01 -16.30
N ASN A 92 5.53 0.57 -15.20
CA ASN A 92 5.37 1.19 -13.87
C ASN A 92 6.75 1.53 -13.26
N ASP A 93 7.03 2.84 -13.14
CA ASP A 93 8.29 3.38 -12.63
C ASP A 93 8.55 3.03 -11.15
N TYR A 94 7.52 2.78 -10.35
CA TYR A 94 7.70 2.29 -8.97
C TYR A 94 8.44 0.95 -8.94
N ARG A 95 8.21 0.08 -9.93
CA ARG A 95 8.85 -1.25 -10.00
C ARG A 95 10.29 -1.18 -10.50
N GLU A 96 10.59 -0.24 -11.38
CA GLU A 96 11.88 -0.12 -12.05
C GLU A 96 12.77 0.93 -11.37
N GLY A 97 12.30 2.19 -11.31
CA GLY A 97 13.00 3.31 -10.70
C GLY A 97 12.95 3.32 -9.17
N GLY A 98 11.91 2.75 -8.57
CA GLY A 98 11.75 2.73 -7.11
C GLY A 98 12.85 1.97 -6.37
N VAL A 99 13.40 0.91 -6.97
CA VAL A 99 14.54 0.16 -6.41
C VAL A 99 15.82 1.01 -6.41
N LEU A 100 15.97 1.91 -7.38
CA LEU A 100 17.10 2.84 -7.47
C LEU A 100 16.91 4.08 -6.60
N ASN A 101 15.66 4.37 -6.21
CA ASN A 101 15.28 5.57 -5.44
C ASN A 101 14.42 5.24 -4.21
N PRO A 102 14.88 4.37 -3.30
CA PRO A 102 14.11 3.96 -2.12
C PRO A 102 13.75 5.14 -1.21
N GLN A 103 14.54 6.22 -1.22
CA GLN A 103 14.26 7.45 -0.47
C GLN A 103 12.96 8.14 -0.91
N LEU A 104 12.56 8.03 -2.18
CA LEU A 104 11.32 8.61 -2.68
C LEU A 104 10.11 7.77 -2.23
N ILE A 105 10.27 6.44 -2.20
CA ILE A 105 9.26 5.54 -1.63
C ILE A 105 9.10 5.84 -0.14
N LEU A 106 10.21 6.01 0.59
CA LEU A 106 10.18 6.32 2.02
C LEU A 106 9.47 7.65 2.29
N ALA A 107 9.76 8.70 1.51
CA ALA A 107 9.11 10.00 1.67
C ALA A 107 7.59 9.92 1.46
N ASP A 108 7.12 9.19 0.45
CA ASP A 108 5.70 8.93 0.25
C ASP A 108 5.08 8.19 1.44
N LEU A 109 5.73 7.14 1.94
CA LEU A 109 5.24 6.38 3.09
C LEU A 109 5.16 7.24 4.36
N ILE A 110 6.17 8.07 4.63
CA ILE A 110 6.16 9.02 5.74
C ILE A 110 4.98 10.00 5.58
N SER A 111 4.78 10.55 4.39
CA SER A 111 3.66 11.48 4.13
C SER A 111 2.29 10.80 4.29
N ILE A 112 2.15 9.54 3.87
CA ILE A 112 0.92 8.76 4.01
C ILE A 112 0.61 8.45 5.49
N PHE A 113 1.60 7.99 6.26
CA PHE A 113 1.40 7.56 7.65
C PHE A 113 1.42 8.74 8.64
N HIS A 114 2.12 9.81 8.29
CA HIS A 114 2.38 10.97 9.14
C HIS A 114 2.28 12.28 8.34
N PRO A 115 1.08 12.65 7.82
CA PRO A 115 0.90 13.79 6.94
C PRO A 115 1.39 15.12 7.54
N ASP A 116 1.35 15.26 8.87
CA ASP A 116 1.82 16.45 9.58
C ASP A 116 3.35 16.64 9.55
N LEU A 117 4.13 15.58 9.28
CA LEU A 117 5.59 15.66 9.22
C LEU A 117 6.11 16.19 7.88
N LEU A 118 5.33 16.01 6.81
CA LEU A 118 5.66 16.42 5.45
C LEU A 118 4.44 17.08 4.78
N PRO A 119 3.98 18.25 5.27
CA PRO A 119 2.71 18.84 4.85
C PRO A 119 2.69 19.31 3.39
N ASP A 120 3.86 19.61 2.82
CA ASP A 120 4.01 20.07 1.44
C ASP A 120 4.50 18.95 0.49
N HIS A 121 4.55 17.70 0.95
CA HIS A 121 5.03 16.58 0.14
C HIS A 121 3.94 16.10 -0.82
N GLU A 122 4.26 16.15 -2.10
CA GLU A 122 3.44 15.54 -3.15
C GLU A 122 3.87 14.09 -3.36
N LEU A 123 2.91 13.16 -3.30
CA LEU A 123 3.20 11.75 -3.48
C LEU A 123 3.80 11.49 -4.87
N PHE A 124 4.96 10.81 -4.90
CA PHE A 124 5.73 10.58 -6.11
C PHE A 124 5.35 9.27 -6.79
N TYR A 125 5.30 8.17 -6.05
CA TYR A 125 4.97 6.83 -6.54
C TYR A 125 3.55 6.40 -6.17
N PHE A 126 3.04 6.84 -5.03
CA PHE A 126 1.71 6.47 -4.56
C PHE A 126 0.64 7.48 -5.00
N GLU A 127 -0.58 6.99 -5.11
CA GLU A 127 -1.79 7.79 -5.23
C GLU A 127 -2.89 7.18 -4.38
N ARG A 128 -3.83 8.01 -3.91
CA ARG A 128 -4.99 7.56 -3.15
C ARG A 128 -6.02 6.97 -4.10
N VAL A 129 -6.53 5.78 -3.78
CA VAL A 129 -7.69 5.19 -4.46
C VAL A 129 -8.92 6.01 -4.05
N GLN A 130 -9.62 6.58 -5.05
CA GLN A 130 -10.72 7.54 -4.83
C GLN A 130 -11.94 6.85 -4.22
#